data_AF-A0A653KBV6-F1
#
_entry.id   AF-A0A653KBV6-F1
#
_cell.length_a   1.000
_cell.length_b   1.000
_cell.length_c   1.000
_cell.angle_alpha   90.00
_cell.angle_beta   90.00
_cell.angle_gamma   90.00
#
_symmetry.space_group_name_H-M   'P 1'
#
loop_
_entity.id
_entity.type
_entity.pdbx_description
1 polymer ?
#
loop_
_entity_poly.entity_id
_entity_poly.type
_entity_poly.pdbx_seq_one_letter_code
_entity_poly.pdbx_strand_id
1 'polypeptide(L)'
;MDKLTIKEVIAGLITYGWIIALSMFGGLVAFIRRLNQAKQPQPLSVVFWRLTGELIISAFAGIITVLLCIYWEMPLVLIGVLAGIAGHLGGKAIDTFVLIWKSVISGGKIQ
;
A
#
# COMPACT_ATOMS: atom_id res chain seq x y z
N MET A 1 1.85 -34.70 4.52
CA MET A 1 2.73 -33.51 4.47
C MET A 1 3.83 -33.74 5.49
N ASP A 2 5.07 -33.83 5.05
CA ASP A 2 6.23 -34.06 5.91
C ASP A 2 6.62 -32.79 6.70
N LYS A 3 7.43 -32.95 7.75
CA LYS A 3 7.81 -31.83 8.63
C LYS A 3 8.66 -30.75 7.92
N LEU A 4 9.34 -31.08 6.82
CA LEU A 4 10.16 -30.14 6.07
C LEU A 4 9.27 -29.21 5.24
N THR A 5 8.31 -29.77 4.51
CA THR A 5 7.31 -28.99 3.75
C THR A 5 6.54 -27.99 4.64
N ILE A 6 6.15 -28.40 5.85
CA ILE A 6 5.45 -27.50 6.78
C ILE A 6 6.34 -26.32 7.21
N LYS A 7 7.63 -26.56 7.47
CA LYS A 7 8.57 -25.49 7.84
C LYS A 7 8.78 -24.48 6.71
N GLU A 8 8.89 -24.96 5.47
CA GLU A 8 9.06 -24.09 4.31
C GLU A 8 7.83 -23.20 4.07
N VAL A 9 6.62 -23.76 4.17
CA VAL A 9 5.37 -23.00 4.07
C VAL A 9 5.28 -21.93 5.16
N ILE A 10 5.59 -22.29 6.41
CA ILE A 10 5.58 -21.33 7.53
C ILE A 10 6.60 -20.22 7.30
N ALA A 11 7.81 -20.55 6.86
CA ALA A 11 8.85 -19.57 6.57
C ALA A 11 8.42 -18.60 5.46
N GLY A 12 7.80 -19.11 4.39
CA GLY A 12 7.25 -18.29 3.31
C GLY A 12 6.13 -17.37 3.78
N LEU A 13 5.16 -17.90 4.54
CA LEU A 13 4.06 -17.12 5.10
C LEU A 13 4.54 -16.02 6.03
N ILE A 14 5.52 -16.31 6.89
CA ILE A 14 6.12 -15.28 7.74
C ILE A 14 6.79 -14.23 6.85
N THR A 15 7.68 -14.66 5.96
CA THR A 15 8.50 -13.78 5.11
C THR A 15 7.67 -12.82 4.26
N TYR A 16 6.63 -13.30 3.59
CA TYR A 16 5.79 -12.43 2.77
C TYR A 16 4.66 -11.78 3.58
N GLY A 17 4.21 -12.42 4.67
CA GLY A 17 3.17 -11.90 5.54
C GLY A 17 3.57 -10.59 6.23
N TRP A 18 4.79 -10.49 6.76
CA TRP A 18 5.25 -9.24 7.38
C TRP A 18 5.40 -8.10 6.36
N ILE A 19 5.73 -8.41 5.11
CA ILE A 19 5.83 -7.42 4.03
C ILE A 19 4.45 -6.88 3.65
N ILE A 20 3.44 -7.75 3.56
CA ILE A 20 2.06 -7.33 3.34
C ILE A 20 1.58 -6.45 4.51
N ALA A 21 1.90 -6.83 5.76
CA ALA A 21 1.58 -6.03 6.93
C ALA A 21 2.25 -4.65 6.88
N LEU A 22 3.52 -4.55 6.46
CA LEU A 22 4.18 -3.27 6.25
C LEU A 22 3.50 -2.40 5.18
N SER A 23 3.05 -3.01 4.09
CA SER A 23 2.28 -2.28 3.06
C SER A 23 0.97 -1.72 3.62
N MET A 24 0.25 -2.52 4.41
CA MET A 24 -0.96 -2.09 5.11
C MET A 24 -0.66 -0.97 6.11
N PHE A 25 0.46 -1.02 6.83
CA PHE A 25 0.89 0.06 7.72
C PHE A 25 1.18 1.36 6.96
N GLY A 26 1.79 1.29 5.78
CA GLY A 26 1.94 2.46 4.90
C GLY A 26 0.60 3.13 4.60
N GLY A 27 -0.40 2.32 4.24
CA GLY A 27 -1.78 2.75 4.03
C GLY A 27 -2.44 3.35 5.27
N LEU A 28 -2.23 2.72 6.43
CA LEU A 28 -2.73 3.22 7.71
C LEU A 28 -2.15 4.61 8.04
N VAL A 29 -0.86 4.83 7.83
CA VAL A 29 -0.22 6.14 8.03
C VAL A 29 -0.84 7.19 7.11
N ALA A 30 -1.09 6.85 5.83
CA ALA A 30 -1.75 7.74 4.89
C ALA A 30 -3.19 8.06 5.33
N PHE A 31 -3.92 7.07 5.84
CA PHE A 31 -5.28 7.23 6.35
C PHE A 31 -5.32 8.13 7.58
N ILE A 32 -4.47 7.89 8.59
CA ILE A 32 -4.37 8.70 9.81
C ILE A 32 -4.10 10.15 9.46
N ARG A 33 -3.16 10.40 8.54
CA ARG A 33 -2.84 11.76 8.09
C ARG A 33 -4.06 12.47 7.48
N ARG A 34 -4.86 11.77 6.68
CA ARG A 34 -6.09 12.33 6.08
C ARG A 34 -7.18 12.54 7.12
N LEU A 35 -7.33 11.62 8.07
CA LEU A 35 -8.29 11.72 9.15
C LEU A 35 -8.00 12.95 10.03
N ASN A 36 -6.72 13.17 10.36
CA ASN A 36 -6.28 14.33 11.14
C ASN A 36 -6.46 15.66 10.39
N GLN A 37 -6.57 15.64 9.07
CA GLN A 37 -6.82 16.82 8.24
C GLN A 37 -8.32 17.06 7.95
N ALA A 38 -9.20 16.15 8.38
CA ALA A 38 -10.63 16.27 8.13
C ALA A 38 -11.23 17.42 8.96
N LYS A 39 -11.93 18.35 8.29
CA LYS A 39 -12.57 19.51 8.94
C LYS A 39 -13.89 19.19 9.62
N GLN A 40 -14.52 18.08 9.25
CA GLN A 40 -15.82 17.67 9.78
C GLN A 40 -15.72 16.27 10.38
N PRO A 41 -16.25 16.06 11.60
CA PRO A 41 -16.30 14.74 12.20
C PRO A 41 -17.21 13.83 11.38
N GLN A 42 -16.73 12.62 11.07
CA GLN A 42 -17.50 11.61 10.38
C GLN A 42 -17.97 10.52 11.36
N PRO A 43 -19.11 9.85 11.07
CA PRO A 43 -19.55 8.72 11.88
C PRO A 43 -18.48 7.62 11.93
N LEU A 44 -18.30 7.01 13.10
CA LEU A 44 -17.28 5.98 13.33
C LEU A 44 -17.39 4.81 12.34
N SER A 45 -18.62 4.40 11.99
CA SER A 45 -18.87 3.34 11.01
C SER A 45 -18.32 3.68 9.62
N VAL A 46 -18.45 4.93 9.19
CA VAL A 46 -17.94 5.41 7.90
C VAL A 46 -16.41 5.46 7.91
N VAL A 47 -15.82 5.93 9.02
CA VAL A 47 -14.37 5.96 9.22
C VAL A 47 -13.79 4.54 9.15
N PHE A 48 -14.42 3.57 9.81
CA PHE A 48 -13.98 2.18 9.78
C PHE A 48 -14.07 1.56 8.39
N TRP A 49 -15.18 1.79 7.66
CA TRP A 49 -15.32 1.27 6.30
C TRP A 49 -14.28 1.87 5.33
N ARG A 50 -14.00 3.17 5.47
CA ARG A 50 -12.94 3.85 4.71
C ARG A 50 -11.56 3.31 5.04
N LEU A 51 -11.27 3.06 6.32
CA LEU A 51 -10.00 2.46 6.74
C LEU A 51 -9.83 1.08 6.10
N THR A 52 -10.83 0.21 6.20
CA THR A 52 -10.78 -1.13 5.59
C THR A 52 -10.54 -1.05 4.08
N GLY A 53 -11.24 -0.16 3.38
CA GLY A 53 -11.01 0.08 1.95
C GLY A 53 -9.58 0.53 1.65
N GLU A 54 -9.04 1.48 2.42
CA GLU A 54 -7.66 1.96 2.24
C GLU A 54 -6.64 0.84 2.52
N LEU A 55 -6.85 0.02 3.55
CA LEU A 55 -5.97 -1.11 3.86
C LEU A 55 -6.00 -2.18 2.77
N ILE A 56 -7.16 -2.49 2.18
CA ILE A 56 -7.28 -3.43 1.05
C ILE A 56 -6.51 -2.91 -0.16
N ILE A 57 -6.70 -1.64 -0.52
CA ILE A 57 -6.00 -1.01 -1.65
C ILE A 57 -4.50 -0.97 -1.39
N SER A 58 -4.09 -0.69 -0.15
CA SER A 58 -2.67 -0.64 0.24
C SER A 58 -2.03 -2.03 0.22
N ALA A 59 -2.74 -3.07 0.67
CA ALA A 59 -2.28 -4.45 0.55
C ALA A 59 -2.11 -4.84 -0.92
N PHE A 60 -3.09 -4.51 -1.77
CA PHE A 60 -3.01 -4.77 -3.22
C PHE A 60 -1.79 -4.08 -3.86
N ALA A 61 -1.59 -2.78 -3.62
CA ALA A 61 -0.44 -2.04 -4.15
C ALA A 61 0.90 -2.64 -3.68
N GLY A 62 0.97 -3.03 -2.40
CA GLY A 62 2.13 -3.74 -1.84
C GLY A 62 2.40 -5.07 -2.53
N ILE A 63 1.38 -5.91 -2.69
CA ILE A 63 1.52 -7.23 -3.32
C ILE A 63 2.04 -7.10 -4.76
N ILE A 64 1.49 -6.18 -5.56
CA ILE A 64 1.99 -5.93 -6.92
C ILE A 64 3.46 -5.51 -6.89
N THR A 65 3.84 -4.66 -5.94
CA THR A 65 5.23 -4.22 -5.77
C THR A 65 6.14 -5.37 -5.37
N VAL A 66 5.72 -6.24 -4.45
CA VAL A 66 6.45 -7.44 -4.03
C VAL A 66 6.69 -8.36 -5.23
N LEU A 67 5.64 -8.66 -6.00
CA LEU A 67 5.76 -9.52 -7.18
C LEU A 67 6.76 -8.96 -8.19
N LEU A 68 6.73 -7.64 -8.43
CA LEU A 68 7.66 -6.96 -9.33
C LEU A 68 9.11 -7.01 -8.80
N CYS A 69 9.30 -6.78 -7.51
CA CYS A 69 10.64 -6.81 -6.91
C CYS A 69 11.22 -8.23 -6.87
N ILE A 70 10.38 -9.26 -6.67
CA ILE A 70 10.78 -10.68 -6.79
C ILE A 70 11.21 -10.97 -8.22
N TYR A 71 10.46 -10.51 -9.22
CA TYR A 71 10.83 -10.67 -10.64
C TYR A 71 12.20 -10.05 -10.97
N TRP A 72 12.57 -8.96 -10.28
CA TRP A 72 13.87 -8.30 -10.42
C TRP A 72 14.94 -8.77 -9.43
N GLU A 73 14.70 -9.88 -8.72
CA GLU A 73 15.67 -10.47 -7.78
C GLU A 73 16.18 -9.47 -6.72
N MET A 74 15.33 -8.53 -6.31
CA MET A 74 15.71 -7.50 -5.34
C MET A 74 15.93 -8.09 -3.94
N PRO A 75 16.83 -7.50 -3.13
CA PRO A 75 17.06 -7.97 -1.77
C PRO A 75 15.82 -7.75 -0.89
N LEU A 76 15.51 -8.72 -0.03
CA LEU A 76 14.28 -8.77 0.78
C LEU A 76 13.97 -7.48 1.57
N VAL A 77 15.00 -6.84 2.13
CA VAL A 77 14.86 -5.57 2.85
C VAL A 77 14.31 -4.48 1.94
N LEU A 78 14.81 -4.39 0.71
CA LEU A 78 14.35 -3.42 -0.29
C LEU A 78 12.92 -3.72 -0.72
N ILE A 79 12.56 -5.00 -0.89
CA ILE A 79 11.18 -5.40 -1.17
C ILE A 79 10.23 -4.88 -0.09
N GLY A 80 10.59 -5.07 1.18
CA GLY A 80 9.81 -4.57 2.32
C GLY A 80 9.63 -3.06 2.32
N VAL A 81 10.70 -2.31 2.06
CA VAL A 81 10.68 -0.84 1.97
C VAL A 81 9.78 -0.38 0.82
N LEU A 82 9.96 -0.94 -0.38
CA LEU A 82 9.19 -0.56 -1.57
C LEU A 82 7.71 -0.92 -1.43
N ALA A 83 7.39 -2.08 -0.85
CA ALA A 83 6.02 -2.46 -0.55
C ALA A 83 5.36 -1.48 0.43
N GLY A 84 6.07 -1.07 1.50
CA GLY A 84 5.60 -0.05 2.44
C GLY A 84 5.32 1.31 1.77
N ILE A 85 6.23 1.77 0.89
CA ILE A 85 6.05 3.00 0.11
C ILE A 85 4.85 2.87 -0.83
N ALA A 86 4.74 1.78 -1.57
CA ALA A 86 3.63 1.54 -2.49
C ALA A 86 2.29 1.48 -1.76
N GLY A 87 2.24 0.83 -0.59
CA GLY A 87 1.08 0.84 0.29
C GLY A 87 0.71 2.23 0.80
N HIS A 88 1.70 3.06 1.15
CA HIS A 88 1.47 4.45 1.56
C HIS A 88 0.88 5.32 0.45
N LEU A 89 1.32 5.09 -0.79
CA LEU A 89 0.80 5.78 -1.96
C LEU A 89 -0.61 5.27 -2.32
N GLY A 90 -0.84 3.96 -2.24
CA GLY A 90 -2.11 3.31 -2.49
C GLY A 90 -2.75 3.74 -3.81
N GLY A 91 -4.08 3.93 -3.81
CA GLY A 91 -4.83 4.42 -4.98
C GLY A 91 -4.49 5.86 -5.37
N LYS A 92 -3.98 6.67 -4.43
CA LYS A 92 -3.63 8.07 -4.69
C LYS A 92 -2.46 8.25 -5.64
N ALA A 93 -1.63 7.24 -5.83
CA ALA A 93 -0.57 7.27 -6.83
C ALA A 93 -1.14 7.54 -8.23
N ILE A 94 -2.21 6.83 -8.59
CA ILE A 94 -2.88 6.95 -9.89
C ILE A 94 -3.53 8.33 -10.00
N ASP A 95 -4.23 8.78 -8.97
CA ASP A 95 -4.84 10.11 -8.95
C ASP A 95 -3.79 11.22 -9.14
N THR A 96 -2.66 11.10 -8.44
CA THR A 96 -1.54 12.05 -8.54
C THR A 96 -0.94 12.03 -9.94
N PHE A 97 -0.75 10.85 -10.52
CA PHE A 97 -0.27 10.70 -11.89
C PHE A 97 -1.22 11.38 -12.90
N VAL A 98 -2.53 11.16 -12.77
CA VAL A 98 -3.55 11.83 -13.60
C VAL A 98 -3.50 13.35 -13.43
N LEU A 99 -3.32 13.85 -12.21
CA LEU A 99 -3.20 15.29 -11.94
C LEU A 99 -1.94 15.90 -12.56
N ILE A 100 -0.79 15.23 -12.44
CA ILE A 100 0.46 15.65 -13.09
C ILE A 100 0.27 15.71 -14.61
N TRP A 101 -0.31 14.66 -15.20
CA TRP A 101 -0.54 14.61 -16.64
C TRP A 101 -1.47 15.71 -17.14
N LYS A 102 -2.57 15.98 -16.41
CA LYS A 102 -3.47 17.10 -16.70
C LYS A 102 -2.76 18.45 -16.62
N SER A 103 -1.92 18.65 -15.61
CA SER A 103 -1.11 19.88 -15.44
C SER A 103 -0.16 20.10 -16.61
N VAL A 104 0.49 19.03 -17.09
CA VAL A 104 1.39 19.06 -18.24
C VAL A 104 0.62 19.42 -19.51
N ILE A 105 -0.52 18.79 -19.78
CA ILE A 105 -1.33 19.06 -20.98
C ILE A 105 -1.96 20.46 -20.94
N SER A 106 -2.39 20.95 -19.77
CA SER A 106 -3.04 22.26 -19.64
C SER A 106 -2.04 23.44 -19.56
N GLY A 107 -0.73 23.18 -19.62
CA GLY A 107 0.30 24.20 -19.49
C GLY A 107 0.28 24.89 -18.10
N GLY A 108 -0.06 24.14 -17.05
CA GLY A 108 -0.08 24.66 -15.67
C GLY A 108 -1.35 25.42 -15.27
N LYS A 109 -2.36 25.54 -16.14
CA LYS A 109 -3.68 26.09 -15.76
C LYS A 109 -4.53 24.96 -15.17
N ILE A 110 -4.44 24.75 -13.85
CA ILE A 110 -5.37 23.89 -13.11
C ILE A 110 -6.39 24.82 -12.47
N GLN A 111 -7.67 24.73 -12.90
CA GLN A 111 -8.82 25.31 -12.20
C GLN A 111 -9.29 24.39 -11.08
#